data_AF-A0A351YWE4-F1
#
_entry.id   AF-A0A351YWE4-F1
#
_cell.length_a   1.000
_cell.length_b   1.000
_cell.length_c   1.000
_cell.angle_alpha   90.00
_cell.angle_beta   90.00
_cell.angle_gamma   90.00
#
_symmetry.space_group_name_H-M   'P 1'
#
loop_
_entity.id
_entity.type
_entity.pdbx_description
1 polymer ?
#
loop_
_entity_poly.entity_id
_entity_poly.type
_entity_poly.pdbx_seq_one_letter_code
_entity_poly.pdbx_strand_id
1 'polypeptide(L)'
;MKTQLYRRKPVDELTFTDDGMFQAVMKDPDLCAELVERLLHIKVSHIEYPELEKKIAPYFSSKGVRMDVYLKDSDKIIDVEMQSYPQAALPLRTRYYQSM
;
A
#
# COMPACT_ATOMS: atom_id res chain seq x y z
N MET A 1 -9.54 16.13 -26.72
CA MET A 1 -8.79 15.11 -25.93
C MET A 1 -7.40 15.67 -25.66
N LYS A 2 -7.03 15.93 -24.40
CA LYS A 2 -5.66 16.32 -24.06
C LYS A 2 -4.84 15.03 -23.94
N THR A 3 -3.96 14.78 -24.89
CA THR A 3 -2.95 13.72 -24.77
C THR A 3 -2.01 14.15 -23.64
N GLN A 4 -2.14 13.55 -22.46
CA GLN A 4 -1.13 13.74 -21.42
C GLN A 4 0.16 13.08 -21.92
N LEU A 5 1.13 13.89 -22.31
CA LEU A 5 2.51 13.46 -22.48
C LEU A 5 3.01 13.00 -21.12
N TYR A 6 3.23 11.70 -20.96
CA TYR A 6 3.82 11.13 -19.75
C TYR A 6 5.27 11.63 -19.65
N ARG A 7 5.51 12.72 -18.91
CA ARG A 7 6.86 13.23 -18.65
C ARG A 7 7.53 12.27 -17.67
N ARG A 8 8.56 11.56 -18.12
CA ARG A 8 9.39 10.74 -17.25
C ARG A 8 10.17 11.67 -16.32
N LYS A 9 9.91 11.59 -15.02
CA LYS A 9 10.69 12.31 -14.00
C LYS A 9 12.08 11.67 -13.87
N PRO A 10 13.16 12.44 -13.83
CA PRO A 10 14.48 11.99 -13.37
C PRO A 10 14.40 11.38 -11.96
N VAL A 11 15.30 10.45 -11.63
CA VAL A 11 15.29 9.74 -10.33
C VAL A 11 15.49 10.71 -9.16
N ASP A 12 16.33 11.72 -9.36
CA ASP A 12 16.62 12.82 -8.44
C ASP A 12 15.45 13.78 -8.22
N GLU A 13 14.43 13.74 -9.09
CA GLU A 13 13.18 14.49 -8.92
C GLU A 13 12.03 13.61 -8.36
N LEU A 14 12.25 12.30 -8.17
CA LEU A 14 11.23 11.42 -7.62
C LEU A 14 11.03 11.66 -6.12
N THR A 15 9.78 11.62 -5.73
CA THR A 15 9.32 11.72 -4.34
C THR A 15 8.66 10.41 -3.92
N PHE A 16 8.51 10.18 -2.62
CA PHE A 16 7.86 8.96 -2.13
C PHE A 16 6.40 8.81 -2.58
N THR A 17 5.72 9.93 -2.87
CA THR A 17 4.33 9.93 -3.37
C THR A 17 4.22 9.61 -4.86
N ASP A 18 5.33 9.51 -5.59
CA ASP A 18 5.32 9.02 -6.97
C ASP A 18 5.08 7.50 -6.96
N ASP A 19 4.07 7.04 -7.70
CA ASP A 19 3.62 5.65 -7.71
C ASP A 19 4.76 4.63 -7.91
N GLY A 20 5.65 4.88 -8.88
CA GLY A 20 6.80 4.01 -9.12
C GLY A 20 7.82 3.99 -7.98
N MET A 21 7.98 5.09 -7.25
CA MET A 21 8.89 5.15 -6.10
C MET A 21 8.27 4.43 -4.89
N PHE A 22 6.98 4.66 -4.62
CA PHE A 22 6.23 3.94 -3.59
C PHE A 22 6.31 2.43 -3.83
N GLN A 23 5.95 1.95 -5.02
CA GLN A 23 6.02 0.53 -5.36
C GLN A 23 7.44 -0.03 -5.23
N ALA A 24 8.47 0.73 -5.63
CA ALA A 24 9.85 0.28 -5.53
C ALA A 24 10.29 0.07 -4.08
N VAL A 25 9.99 1.02 -3.19
CA VAL A 25 10.28 0.91 -1.74
C VAL A 25 9.50 -0.23 -1.10
N MET A 26 8.20 -0.33 -1.39
CA MET A 26 7.33 -1.30 -0.73
C MET A 26 7.56 -2.74 -1.22
N LYS A 27 8.13 -2.92 -2.41
CA LYS A 27 8.51 -4.24 -2.97
C LYS A 27 9.76 -4.83 -2.31
N ASP A 28 10.66 -3.99 -1.82
CA ASP A 28 11.85 -4.41 -1.10
C ASP A 28 11.47 -4.71 0.37
N PRO A 29 11.59 -5.96 0.84
CA PRO A 29 11.13 -6.32 2.18
C PRO A 29 11.83 -5.55 3.30
N ASP A 30 13.12 -5.24 3.15
CA ASP A 30 13.90 -4.57 4.19
C ASP A 30 13.52 -3.09 4.28
N LEU A 31 13.44 -2.40 3.12
CA LEU A 31 12.99 -1.01 3.08
C LEU A 31 11.53 -0.85 3.53
N CYS A 32 10.68 -1.79 3.14
CA CYS A 32 9.28 -1.82 3.52
C CYS A 32 9.12 -2.03 5.04
N ALA A 33 9.84 -2.99 5.63
CA ALA A 33 9.88 -3.21 7.08
C ALA A 33 10.30 -1.93 7.80
N GLU A 34 11.44 -1.37 7.40
CA GLU A 34 12.02 -0.19 8.06
C GLU A 34 11.06 1.01 8.02
N LEU A 35 10.41 1.24 6.89
CA LEU A 35 9.41 2.30 6.76
C LEU A 35 8.23 2.08 7.72
N VAL A 36 7.67 0.87 7.74
CA VAL A 36 6.51 0.54 8.57
C VAL A 36 6.84 0.63 10.07
N GLU A 37 8.00 0.13 10.49
CA GLU A 37 8.47 0.26 11.87
C GLU A 37 8.60 1.73 12.28
N ARG A 38 9.15 2.59 11.41
CA ARG A 38 9.31 4.03 11.68
C ARG A 38 7.97 4.76 11.75
N LEU A 39 7.00 4.40 10.91
CA LEU A 39 5.69 5.05 10.87
C LEU A 39 4.78 4.65 12.03
N LEU A 40 4.77 3.36 12.38
CA LEU A 40 3.85 2.81 13.38
C LEU A 40 4.48 2.66 14.77
N HIS A 41 5.80 2.87 14.90
CA HIS A 41 6.55 2.63 16.14
C HIS A 41 6.40 1.20 16.68
N ILE A 42 6.31 0.22 15.76
CA ILE A 42 6.25 -1.21 16.09
C ILE A 42 7.49 -1.93 15.59
N LYS A 43 7.67 -3.19 16.02
CA LYS A 43 8.64 -4.11 15.43
C LYS A 43 7.95 -5.09 14.50
N VAL A 44 8.54 -5.27 13.31
CA VAL A 44 8.11 -6.26 12.33
C VAL A 44 9.10 -7.42 12.42
N SER A 45 8.63 -8.58 12.87
CA SER A 45 9.53 -9.71 13.18
C SER A 45 9.91 -10.50 11.93
N HIS A 46 8.95 -10.70 11.02
CA HIS A 46 9.13 -11.41 9.78
C HIS A 46 8.09 -10.92 8.77
N ILE A 47 8.51 -10.57 7.55
CA ILE A 47 7.58 -10.24 6.47
C ILE A 47 7.43 -11.46 5.58
N GLU A 48 6.26 -12.11 5.61
CA GLU A 48 5.88 -13.11 4.61
C GLU A 48 5.51 -12.41 3.28
N TYR A 49 6.51 -11.79 2.62
CA TYR A 49 6.45 -11.07 1.34
C TYR A 49 5.42 -9.92 1.23
N PRO A 50 5.85 -8.68 0.89
CA PRO A 50 4.89 -7.63 0.52
C PRO A 50 4.20 -8.00 -0.80
N GLU A 51 2.90 -8.28 -0.74
CA GLU A 51 2.08 -8.43 -1.95
C GLU A 51 1.59 -7.05 -2.37
N LEU A 52 2.10 -6.57 -3.50
CA LEU A 52 1.60 -5.38 -4.14
C LEU A 52 0.24 -5.70 -4.77
N GLU A 53 -0.75 -4.83 -4.52
CA GLU A 53 -2.12 -4.94 -5.03
C GLU A 53 -2.88 -6.23 -4.62
N LYS A 54 -2.80 -6.62 -3.34
CA LYS A 54 -3.51 -7.80 -2.82
C LYS A 54 -5.02 -7.67 -3.01
N LYS A 55 -5.63 -8.64 -3.70
CA LYS A 55 -7.10 -8.75 -3.83
C LYS A 55 -7.68 -9.76 -2.83
N ILE A 56 -8.69 -9.34 -2.09
CA ILE A 56 -9.47 -10.17 -1.16
C ILE A 56 -10.93 -10.12 -1.61
N ALA A 57 -11.46 -11.26 -2.07
CA ALA A 57 -12.84 -11.38 -2.54
C ALA A 57 -13.42 -12.74 -2.11
N PRO A 58 -13.88 -12.87 -0.85
CA PRO A 58 -14.23 -14.17 -0.27
C PRO A 58 -15.53 -14.75 -0.84
N TYR A 59 -16.48 -13.91 -1.27
CA TYR A 59 -17.74 -14.34 -1.87
C TYR A 59 -18.04 -13.60 -3.17
N PHE A 60 -18.61 -14.31 -4.15
CA PHE A 60 -18.97 -13.74 -5.46
C PHE A 60 -19.99 -12.58 -5.35
N SER A 61 -20.87 -12.62 -4.34
CA SER A 61 -21.87 -11.59 -4.07
C SER A 61 -21.36 -10.43 -3.20
N SER A 62 -20.14 -10.52 -2.67
CA SER A 62 -19.58 -9.53 -1.74
C SER A 62 -18.69 -8.50 -2.44
N LYS A 63 -18.52 -7.34 -1.81
CA LYS A 63 -17.62 -6.29 -2.31
C LYS A 63 -16.17 -6.69 -2.07
N GLY A 64 -15.42 -6.97 -3.13
CA GLY A 64 -13.98 -7.24 -3.00
C GLY A 64 -13.18 -6.03 -2.50
N VAL A 65 -12.02 -6.32 -1.93
CA VAL A 65 -11.01 -5.34 -1.50
C VAL A 65 -9.74 -5.51 -2.32
N ARG A 66 -9.10 -4.40 -2.66
CA ARG A 66 -7.73 -4.35 -3.14
C ARG A 66 -6.94 -3.46 -2.18
N MET A 67 -5.87 -4.03 -1.64
CA MET A 67 -4.92 -3.37 -0.75
C MET A 67 -3.66 -3.06 -1.55
N ASP A 68 -3.16 -1.83 -1.49
CA ASP A 68 -1.98 -1.42 -2.26
C ASP A 68 -0.74 -2.22 -1.82
N VAL A 69 -0.53 -2.37 -0.51
CA VAL A 69 0.52 -3.25 0.03
C VAL A 69 0.02 -4.03 1.23
N TYR A 70 0.10 -5.35 1.11
CA TYR A 70 -0.26 -6.29 2.16
C TYR A 70 0.99 -6.89 2.80
N LEU A 71 1.14 -6.71 4.11
CA LEU A 71 2.22 -7.27 4.91
C LEU A 71 1.65 -8.21 5.97
N LYS A 72 2.26 -9.38 6.11
CA LYS A 72 1.92 -10.33 7.16
C LYS A 72 3.14 -10.55 8.04
N ASP A 73 2.95 -10.26 9.33
CA ASP A 73 3.85 -10.59 10.42
C ASP A 73 3.25 -11.75 11.26
N SER A 74 3.98 -12.23 12.25
CA SER A 74 3.60 -13.42 13.03
C SER A 74 2.21 -13.36 13.67
N ASP A 75 1.78 -12.18 14.11
CA ASP A 75 0.57 -11.96 14.91
C ASP A 75 -0.37 -10.89 14.32
N LYS A 76 0.02 -10.26 13.21
CA LYS A 76 -0.68 -9.11 12.65
C LYS A 76 -0.55 -9.02 11.14
N ILE A 77 -1.56 -8.40 10.55
CA ILE A 77 -1.61 -8.03 9.15
C ILE A 77 -1.58 -6.52 9.09
N ILE A 78 -0.74 -5.97 8.22
CA ILE A 78 -0.58 -4.53 8.02
C ILE A 78 -0.92 -4.23 6.57
N ASP A 79 -1.92 -3.39 6.37
CA ASP A 79 -2.30 -2.81 5.09
C ASP A 79 -1.71 -1.39 5.01
N VAL A 80 -0.98 -1.10 3.93
CA VAL A 80 -0.37 0.21 3.68
C VAL A 80 -0.91 0.78 2.38
N GLU A 81 -1.59 1.92 2.47
CA GLU A 81 -2.20 2.63 1.34
C GLU A 81 -1.62 4.04 1.23
N MET A 82 -1.23 4.45 0.02
CA MET A 82 -0.70 5.79 -0.24
C MET A 82 -1.81 6.73 -0.72
N GLN A 83 -1.97 7.88 -0.05
CA GLN A 83 -2.96 8.89 -0.43
C GLN A 83 -2.26 10.15 -0.96
N SER A 84 -2.22 10.31 -2.29
CA SER A 84 -1.62 11.47 -2.96
C SER A 84 -2.61 12.60 -3.26
N TYR A 85 -3.91 12.35 -3.03
CA TYR A 85 -4.97 13.33 -3.19
C TYR A 85 -6.13 13.04 -2.22
N PRO A 86 -7.00 14.02 -1.93
CA PRO A 86 -8.15 13.80 -1.06
C PRO A 86 -9.11 12.77 -1.66
N GLN A 87 -9.36 11.68 -0.93
CA GLN A 87 -10.32 10.66 -1.31
C GLN A 87 -11.52 10.64 -0.34
N ALA A 88 -12.73 10.72 -0.88
CA ALA A 88 -13.94 10.59 -0.08
C ALA A 88 -14.09 9.18 0.49
N ALA A 89 -14.78 9.05 1.63
CA ALA A 89 -15.14 7.76 2.24
C ALA A 89 -13.96 6.86 2.65
N LEU A 90 -12.74 7.39 2.81
CA LEU A 90 -11.61 6.63 3.39
C LEU A 90 -11.96 5.96 4.72
N PRO A 91 -12.63 6.64 5.68
CA PRO A 91 -13.01 5.99 6.95
C PRO A 91 -13.96 4.80 6.75
N LEU A 92 -14.85 4.85 5.75
CA LEU A 92 -15.76 3.74 5.45
C LEU A 92 -15.01 2.56 4.83
N ARG A 93 -14.01 2.81 3.97
CA ARG A 93 -13.11 1.76 3.44
C ARG A 93 -12.35 1.09 4.56
N THR A 94 -11.68 1.86 5.43
CA THR A 94 -10.91 1.30 6.54
C THR A 94 -11.77 0.46 7.48
N ARG A 95 -12.98 0.93 7.83
CA ARG A 95 -13.92 0.14 8.65
C ARG A 95 -14.34 -1.17 7.98
N TYR A 96 -14.53 -1.16 6.66
CA TYR A 96 -14.83 -2.38 5.92
C TYR A 96 -13.65 -3.35 5.97
N TYR A 97 -12.42 -2.87 5.82
CA TYR A 97 -11.21 -3.69 5.85
C TYR A 97 -11.02 -4.35 7.21
N GLN A 98 -11.22 -3.60 8.30
CA GLN A 98 -11.13 -4.11 9.66
C GLN A 98 -12.28 -5.04 10.06
N SER A 99 -13.37 -5.10 9.29
CA SER A 99 -14.51 -5.97 9.58
C SER A 99 -14.40 -7.38 8.98
N MET A 100 -13.41 -7.60 8.11
CA MET A 100 -13.08 -8.89 7.52
C MET A 100 -12.06 -9.63 8.38
#